data_AF-A0A7X8FHA9-F1
#
_entry.id   AF-A0A7X8FHA9-F1
#
_cell.length_a   1.000
_cell.length_b   1.000
_cell.length_c   1.000
_cell.angle_alpha   90.00
_cell.angle_beta   90.00
_cell.angle_gamma   90.00
#
_symmetry.space_group_name_H-M   'P 1'
#
loop_
_entity.id
_entity.type
_entity.pdbx_description
1 polymer ?
#
loop_
_entity_poly.entity_id
_entity_poly.type
_entity_poly.pdbx_seq_one_letter_code
_entity_poly.pdbx_strand_id
1 'polypeptide(L)'
;MLQKTTGIILHQIKYTDSGVIVQFYTRDFGRQPVLVRGMNNRKSGRHNALFQPMSILNIVMYYKESREVQLLKEFSVAHAPARIYSDIRKS
;
A
#
# COMPACT_ATOMS: atom_id res chain seq x y z
N MET A 1 14.81 -2.64 -10.72
CA MET A 1 14.65 -1.36 -11.45
C MET A 1 13.49 -0.58 -10.83
N LEU A 2 13.40 0.73 -11.08
CA LEU A 2 12.26 1.51 -10.61
C LEU A 2 11.08 1.29 -11.55
N GLN A 3 9.96 0.85 -10.98
CA GLN A 3 8.73 0.58 -11.73
C GLN A 3 7.58 1.39 -11.14
N LYS A 4 6.77 1.97 -12.02
CA LYS A 4 5.56 2.72 -11.66
C LYS A 4 4.35 1.90 -12.09
N THR A 5 3.45 1.63 -11.17
CA THR A 5 2.20 0.92 -11.46
C THR A 5 1.08 1.46 -10.57
N THR A 6 -0.15 1.34 -11.03
CA THR A 6 -1.32 1.51 -10.18
C THR A 6 -1.66 0.17 -9.53
N GLY A 7 -2.10 0.19 -8.28
CA GLY A 7 -2.51 -1.02 -7.58
C GLY A 7 -3.56 -0.76 -6.50
N ILE A 8 -4.33 -1.81 -6.22
CA ILE A 8 -5.35 -1.83 -5.17
C ILE A 8 -4.76 -2.51 -3.94
N ILE A 9 -4.96 -1.94 -2.76
CA ILE A 9 -4.56 -2.56 -1.51
C ILE A 9 -5.54 -3.66 -1.14
N LEU A 10 -5.04 -4.87 -0.93
CA LEU A 10 -5.85 -6.01 -0.46
C LEU A 10 -5.84 -6.10 1.06
N HIS A 11 -4.65 -6.10 1.65
CA HIS A 11 -4.46 -6.13 3.10
C HIS A 11 -3.07 -5.62 3.47
N GLN A 12 -2.88 -5.34 4.75
CA GLN A 12 -1.61 -4.90 5.31
C GLN A 12 -1.26 -5.71 6.55
N ILE A 13 0.02 -5.99 6.74
CA ILE A 13 0.55 -6.76 7.87
C ILE A 13 1.69 -5.96 8.49
N LYS A 14 1.61 -5.72 9.81
CA LYS A 14 2.70 -5.09 10.55
C LYS A 14 3.93 -6.01 10.47
N TYR A 15 5.07 -5.48 10.03
CA TYR A 15 6.29 -6.27 9.84
C TYR A 15 7.38 -5.88 10.84
N THR A 16 7.58 -4.58 11.05
CA THR A 16 8.53 -4.07 12.06
C THR A 16 7.91 -2.89 12.81
N ASP A 17 8.62 -2.36 13.80
CA ASP A 17 8.19 -1.15 14.52
C ASP A 17 8.05 0.06 13.62
N SER A 18 8.76 0.12 12.50
CA SER A 18 8.69 1.23 11.54
C SER A 18 8.15 0.85 10.17
N GLY A 19 7.79 -0.43 9.94
CA GLY A 19 7.46 -0.93 8.61
C GLY A 19 6.24 -1.85 8.56
N VAL A 20 5.52 -1.75 7.45
CA VAL A 20 4.32 -2.55 7.15
C VAL A 20 4.46 -3.15 5.76
N ILE A 21 4.11 -4.41 5.62
CA ILE A 21 3.99 -5.06 4.32
C ILE A 21 2.55 -4.89 3.85
N VAL A 22 2.39 -4.26 2.70
CA VAL A 22 1.09 -4.05 2.06
C VAL A 22 1.01 -4.96 0.84
N GLN A 23 -0.04 -5.75 0.76
CA GLN A 23 -0.31 -6.62 -0.36
C GLN A 23 -1.11 -5.85 -1.40
N PHE A 24 -0.45 -5.56 -2.53
CA PHE A 24 -1.06 -4.86 -3.65
C PHE A 24 -1.46 -5.84 -4.74
N TYR A 25 -2.63 -5.62 -5.32
CA TYR A 25 -2.96 -6.13 -6.64
C TYR A 25 -2.65 -5.04 -7.66
N THR A 26 -1.52 -5.19 -8.33
CA THR A 26 -0.99 -4.23 -9.31
C THR A 26 -1.46 -4.57 -10.72
N ARG A 27 -1.58 -3.54 -11.56
CA ARG A 27 -1.97 -3.70 -12.97
C ARG A 27 -0.96 -4.52 -13.77
N ASP A 28 0.33 -4.25 -13.57
CA ASP A 28 1.38 -4.77 -14.46
C ASP A 28 2.05 -6.05 -13.95
N PHE A 29 2.09 -6.26 -12.63
CA PHE A 29 2.82 -7.37 -12.00
C PHE A 29 1.92 -8.31 -11.18
N GLY A 30 0.60 -8.13 -11.26
CA GLY A 30 -0.37 -8.89 -10.47
C GLY A 30 -0.20 -8.66 -8.97
N ARG A 31 -0.33 -9.73 -8.17
CA ARG A 31 -0.23 -9.64 -6.70
C ARG A 31 1.22 -9.50 -6.25
N GLN A 32 1.54 -8.37 -5.63
CA GLN A 32 2.89 -8.05 -5.16
C GLN A 32 2.86 -7.55 -3.71
N PRO A 33 3.60 -8.19 -2.79
CA PRO A 33 3.82 -7.63 -1.46
C PRO A 33 4.88 -6.52 -1.53
N VAL A 34 4.57 -5.38 -0.94
CA VAL A 34 5.43 -4.20 -0.93
C VAL A 34 5.67 -3.76 0.50
N LEU A 35 6.94 -3.68 0.90
CA LEU A 35 7.36 -3.13 2.18
C LEU A 35 7.34 -1.60 2.13
N VAL A 36 6.54 -1.01 3.02
CA VAL A 36 6.46 0.41 3.28
C VAL A 36 7.22 0.69 4.57
N ARG A 37 8.24 1.56 4.49
CA ARG A 37 9.04 1.98 5.66
C ARG A 37 8.57 3.35 6.15
N GLY A 38 8.70 3.60 7.44
CA GLY A 38 8.41 4.87 8.07
C GLY A 38 6.93 5.13 8.38
N MET A 39 6.07 4.11 8.39
CA MET A 39 4.61 4.25 8.61
C MET A 39 4.24 4.63 10.06
N ASN A 40 5.09 4.29 11.04
CA ASN A 40 4.81 4.54 12.46
C ASN A 40 5.51 5.78 13.01
N ASN A 41 6.16 6.59 12.17
CA ASN A 41 6.78 7.82 12.66
C ASN A 41 5.69 8.84 12.97
N ARG A 42 5.78 9.57 14.09
CA ARG A 42 4.71 10.45 14.63
C ARG A 42 4.27 11.56 13.65
N LYS A 43 5.13 11.92 12.67
CA LYS A 43 4.83 12.84 11.54
C LYS A 43 4.07 12.20 10.37
N SER A 44 4.02 10.88 10.31
CA SER A 44 3.45 10.09 9.20
C SER A 44 2.03 9.61 9.45
N GLY A 45 1.35 10.07 10.51
CA GLY A 45 -0.02 9.63 10.85
C GLY A 45 -1.04 9.74 9.71
N ARG A 46 -0.79 10.62 8.72
CA ARG A 46 -1.59 10.70 7.47
C ARG A 46 -1.38 9.52 6.52
N HIS A 47 -0.22 8.87 6.51
CA HIS A 47 0.08 7.75 5.61
C HIS A 47 -0.65 6.47 6.02
N ASN A 48 -0.82 6.18 7.32
CA ASN A 48 -1.56 5.00 7.77
C ASN A 48 -3.02 4.97 7.27
N ALA A 49 -3.66 6.14 7.16
CA ALA A 49 -5.02 6.24 6.63
C ALA A 49 -5.11 5.96 5.12
N LEU A 50 -4.01 6.10 4.38
CA LEU A 50 -3.96 5.87 2.93
C LEU A 50 -3.69 4.41 2.56
N PHE A 51 -3.16 3.63 3.50
CA PHE A 51 -2.94 2.19 3.34
C PHE A 51 -4.14 1.32 3.79
N GLN A 52 -5.33 1.91 3.83
CA GLN A 52 -6.57 1.15 4.05
C GLN A 52 -6.80 0.17 2.87
N PRO A 53 -7.35 -1.02 3.12
CA PRO A 53 -7.81 -1.92 2.05
C PRO A 53 -8.68 -1.21 1.00
N MET A 54 -8.82 -1.78 -0.19
CA MET A 54 -9.63 -1.22 -1.29
C MET A 54 -9.24 0.19 -1.76
N SER A 55 -8.20 0.81 -1.19
CA SER A 55 -7.64 2.07 -1.66
C SER A 55 -6.78 1.81 -2.88
N ILE A 56 -6.90 2.67 -3.88
CA ILE A 56 -6.15 2.60 -5.12
C ILE A 56 -5.03 3.62 -5.06
N LEU A 57 -3.79 3.14 -5.16
CA LEU A 57 -2.59 3.97 -5.12
C LEU A 57 -1.80 3.82 -6.42
N ASN A 58 -1.24 4.93 -6.88
CA ASN A 58 -0.13 4.93 -7.84
C ASN A 58 1.15 4.75 -7.03
N ILE A 59 1.87 3.66 -7.25
CA ILE A 59 3.07 3.31 -6.50
C ILE A 59 4.29 3.31 -7.41
N VAL A 60 5.41 3.79 -6.86
CA VAL A 60 6.75 3.62 -7.42
C VAL A 60 7.50 2.67 -6.53
N MET A 61 7.89 1.52 -7.06
CA MET A 61 8.58 0.47 -6.30
C MET A 61 9.93 0.11 -6.91
N TYR A 62 10.86 -0.29 -6.06
CA TYR A 62 12.08 -0.96 -6.48
C TYR A 62 11.77 -2.42 -6.77
N TYR A 63 11.38 -2.70 -8.01
CA TYR A 63 11.04 -4.04 -8.47
C TYR A 63 12.29 -4.86 -8.77
N LYS A 64 12.36 -6.06 -8.19
CA LYS A 64 13.31 -7.11 -8.57
C LYS A 64 12.56 -8.44 -8.62
N GLU A 65 12.68 -9.15 -9.72
CA GLU A 65 12.01 -10.44 -9.93
C GLU A 65 12.47 -11.50 -8.90
N SER A 66 13.73 -11.48 -8.50
CA SER A 66 14.28 -12.37 -7.47
C SER A 66 13.82 -12.07 -6.04
N ARG A 67 13.06 -10.99 -5.82
CA ARG A 67 12.59 -10.61 -4.48
C ARG A 67 11.14 -10.99 -4.31
N GLU A 68 10.85 -11.69 -3.21
CA GLU A 68 9.48 -11.95 -2.80
C GLU A 68 8.78 -10.65 -2.38
N VAL A 69 9.46 -9.78 -1.62
CA VAL A 69 8.93 -8.51 -1.14
C VAL A 69 9.63 -7.33 -1.81
N GLN A 70 8.85 -6.49 -2.48
CA GLN A 70 9.33 -5.29 -3.14
C GLN A 70 9.43 -4.12 -2.15
N LEU A 71 10.19 -3.09 -2.49
CA LEU A 71 10.35 -1.91 -1.63
C LEU A 71 9.64 -0.70 -2.22
N LEU A 72 8.80 -0.04 -1.44
CA LEU A 72 8.16 1.21 -1.85
C LEU A 72 9.18 2.35 -1.88
N LYS A 73 9.20 3.13 -2.96
CA LYS A 73 9.94 4.39 -3.05
C LYS A 73 9.03 5.57 -2.78
N GLU A 74 7.96 5.67 -3.58
CA GLU A 74 7.01 6.78 -3.56
C GLU A 74 5.61 6.24 -3.82
N PHE A 75 4.60 6.98 -3.40
CA PHE A 75 3.21 6.67 -3.70
C PHE A 75 2.39 7.96 -3.83
N SER A 76 1.29 7.86 -4.55
CA SER A 76 0.28 8.91 -4.67
C SER A 76 -1.11 8.27 -4.66
N VAL A 77 -2.09 8.98 -4.11
CA VAL A 77 -3.46 8.50 -4.02
C VAL A 77 -4.11 8.65 -5.39
N ALA A 78 -4.54 7.53 -5.98
CA ALA A 78 -5.31 7.54 -7.23
C ALA A 78 -6.81 7.63 -6.92
N HIS A 79 -7.27 6.80 -5.98
CA HIS A 79 -8.65 6.79 -5.52
C HIS A 79 -8.72 6.26 -4.09
N ALA A 80 -9.31 7.04 -3.19
CA ALA A 80 -9.58 6.63 -1.81
C ALA A 80 -11.10 6.57 -1.60
N PRO A 81 -11.68 5.39 -1.34
CA PRO A 81 -13.11 5.27 -1.14
C PRO A 81 -13.54 5.92 0.19
N ALA A 82 -14.31 7.00 0.11
CA ALA A 82 -14.68 7.81 1.29
C ALA A 82 -15.73 7.16 2.21
N ARG A 83 -16.63 6.33 1.65
CA ARG A 83 -17.80 5.80 2.38
C ARG A 83 -17.66 4.36 2.85
N ILE A 84 -16.71 3.59 2.30
CA ILE A 84 -16.58 2.16 2.61
C ILE A 84 -16.29 1.92 4.10
N TYR A 85 -15.49 2.78 4.72
CA TYR A 85 -15.10 2.63 6.12
C TYR A 85 -16.02 3.33 7.12
N SER A 86 -16.88 4.23 6.65
CA SER A 86 -17.75 5.06 7.48
C SER A 86 -19.23 4.66 7.42
N ASP A 87 -19.68 4.01 6.34
CA ASP A 87 -21.07 3.55 6.15
C ASP A 87 -21.25 2.12 6.70
N ILE A 88 -21.16 1.98 8.03
CA ILE A 88 -21.42 0.70 8.71
C ILE A 88 -22.93 0.53 8.85
N ARG A 89 -23.52 -0.32 8.00
CA ARG A 89 -24.93 -0.72 8.11
C ARG A 89 -25.02 -2.03 8.86
N LYS A 90 -25.84 -2.07 9.92
CA LYS A 90 -26.24 -3.36 10.51
C LYS A 90 -27.16 -4.08 9.53
N SER A 91 -26.79 -5.31 9.20
CA SER A 91 -27.67 -6.28 8.55
C SER A 91 -28.76 -6.74 9.51
#